data_AF-A0A356C019-F1
#
_entry.id   AF-A0A356C019-F1
#
_cell.length_a   1.000
_cell.length_b   1.000
_cell.length_c   1.000
_cell.angle_alpha   90.00
_cell.angle_beta   90.00
_cell.angle_gamma   90.00
#
_symmetry.space_group_name_H-M   'P 1'
#
loop_
_entity.id
_entity.type
_entity.pdbx_description
1 polymer ?
#
loop_
_entity_poly.entity_id
_entity_poly.type
_entity_poly.pdbx_seq_one_letter_code
_entity_poly.pdbx_strand_id
1 'polypeptide(L)' 'MLEVLSLLQSMYPEAVTALNHENPFELLVATILSAQCTDERVNIITQDLFPAFPTA' A
#
# COMPACT_ATOMS: atom_id res chain seq x y z
N MET A 1 -23.10 -11.31 9.28
CA MET A 1 -21.79 -11.30 8.57
C MET A 1 -21.91 -10.73 7.15
N LEU A 2 -22.87 -11.19 6.34
CA LEU A 2 -23.08 -10.65 4.98
C LEU A 2 -23.48 -9.15 4.95
N GLU A 3 -24.26 -8.68 5.93
CA GLU A 3 -24.66 -7.27 6.02
C GLU A 3 -23.48 -6.30 6.16
N VAL A 4 -22.48 -6.65 6.98
CA VAL A 4 -21.28 -5.82 7.19
C VAL A 4 -20.46 -5.72 5.90
N LEU A 5 -20.31 -6.83 5.18
CA LEU A 5 -19.58 -6.84 3.91
C LEU A 5 -20.28 -5.99 2.84
N SER A 6 -21.62 -6.10 2.75
CA SER A 6 -22.42 -5.28 1.82
C SER A 6 -22.29 -3.78 2.14
N LEU A 7 -22.28 -3.43 3.42
CA LEU A 7 -22.12 -2.03 3.84
C LEU A 7 -20.73 -1.51 3.46
N LEU A 8 -19.67 -2.25 3.78
CA LEU A 8 -18.30 -1.87 3.45
C LEU A 8 -18.09 -1.73 1.94
N GLN A 9 -18.64 -2.65 1.14
CA GLN A 9 -18.57 -2.58 -0.31
C GLN A 9 -19.29 -1.35 -0.88
N SER A 10 -20.43 -0.94 -0.28
CA SER A 10 -21.12 0.29 -0.69
C SER A 10 -20.41 1.57 -0.25
N MET A 11 -19.76 1.55 0.92
CA MET A 11 -19.07 2.72 1.48
C MET A 11 -17.70 2.97 0.82
N TYR A 12 -17.01 1.88 0.42
CA TYR A 12 -15.66 1.94 -0.14
C TYR A 12 -15.60 1.13 -1.46
N PRO A 13 -16.31 1.57 -2.52
CA PRO A 13 -16.47 0.79 -3.75
C PRO A 13 -15.17 0.56 -4.52
N GLU A 14 -14.16 1.40 -4.31
CA GLU A 14 -12.85 1.37 -4.98
C GLU A 14 -11.71 1.22 -3.97
N ALA A 15 -11.93 0.49 -2.87
CA ALA A 15 -10.91 0.26 -1.87
C ALA A 15 -9.68 -0.42 -2.47
N VAL A 16 -8.55 0.28 -2.48
CA VAL A 16 -7.23 -0.19 -2.90
C VAL A 16 -6.20 0.09 -1.80
N THR A 17 -5.01 -0.47 -1.92
CA THR A 17 -3.90 -0.14 -0.99
C THR A 17 -3.54 1.34 -1.08
N ALA A 18 -3.16 1.94 0.05
CA ALA A 18 -2.66 3.32 0.11
C ALA A 18 -1.13 3.41 -0.12
N LEU A 19 -0.45 2.27 -0.26
CA LEU A 19 0.98 2.22 -0.56
C LEU A 19 1.22 2.47 -2.06
N ASN A 20 2.02 3.49 -2.37
CA ASN A 20 2.43 3.81 -3.74
C ASN A 20 3.45 2.77 -4.24
N HIS A 21 3.18 2.20 -5.41
CA HIS A 21 4.03 1.20 -6.07
C HIS A 21 3.68 1.12 -7.55
N GLU A 22 4.65 0.81 -8.40
CA GLU A 22 4.45 0.59 -9.84
C GLU A 22 4.51 -0.89 -10.24
N ASN A 23 5.01 -1.75 -9.36
CA ASN A 23 5.18 -3.18 -9.63
C ASN A 23 5.07 -4.04 -8.35
N PRO A 24 4.93 -5.38 -8.50
CA PRO A 24 4.79 -6.27 -7.34
C PRO A 24 5.98 -6.28 -6.37
N PHE A 25 7.19 -6.01 -6.85
CA PHE A 25 8.39 -5.98 -6.00
C PHE A 25 8.38 -4.74 -5.08
N GLU A 26 8.05 -3.58 -5.62
CA GLU A 26 7.86 -2.36 -4.83
C GLU A 26 6.77 -2.53 -3.78
N LEU A 27 5.63 -3.14 -4.13
CA LEU A 27 4.56 -3.42 -3.17
C LEU A 27 5.02 -4.34 -2.04
N LEU A 28 5.79 -5.39 -2.36
CA LEU A 28 6.36 -6.28 -1.35
C LEU A 28 7.24 -5.52 -0.36
N VAL A 29 8.16 -4.69 -0.87
CA VAL A 29 9.06 -3.89 -0.03
C VAL A 29 8.28 -2.87 0.80
N ALA A 30 7.35 -2.12 0.19
CA ALA A 30 6.50 -1.15 0.89
C ALA A 30 5.67 -1.81 2.01
N THR A 31 5.18 -3.03 1.77
CA THR A 31 4.42 -3.81 2.78
C THR A 31 5.31 -4.23 3.96
N ILE A 32 6.58 -4.56 3.72
CA ILE A 32 7.53 -4.84 4.81
C ILE A 32 7.81 -3.57 5.61
N LEU A 33 8.00 -2.44 4.94
CA LEU A 33 8.27 -1.14 5.58
C LEU A 33 7.07 -0.58 6.34
N SER A 34 5.83 -0.96 5.99
CA SER A 34 4.62 -0.49 6.67
C SER A 34 4.42 -1.13 8.05
N ALA A 35 5.18 -2.18 8.39
CA ALA A 35 5.13 -2.77 9.72
C ALA A 35 5.43 -1.72 10.80
N GLN A 36 4.43 -1.44 11.64
CA GLN A 36 4.49 -0.41 12.70
C GLN A 36 4.82 1.00 12.17
N CYS A 37 4.42 1.31 10.93
CA CYS A 37 4.61 2.59 10.28
C CYS A 37 3.30 3.03 9.60
N THR A 38 3.16 4.32 9.29
CA THR A 38 2.01 4.81 8.50
C THR A 38 2.33 4.73 7.02
N ASP A 39 1.31 4.44 6.20
CA ASP A 39 1.47 4.38 4.73
C ASP A 39 1.99 5.71 4.16
N GLU A 40 1.57 6.85 4.74
CA GLU A 40 2.10 8.18 4.40
C GLU A 40 3.63 8.25 4.57
N ARG A 41 4.16 7.75 5.70
CA ARG A 41 5.60 7.78 5.96
C ARG A 41 6.35 6.81 5.05
N VAL A 42 5.77 5.64 4.76
CA VAL A 42 6.35 4.70 3.79
C VAL A 42 6.42 5.36 2.41
N ASN A 43 5.34 5.98 1.95
CA ASN A 43 5.26 6.65 0.65
C ASN A 43 6.30 7.78 0.49
N ILE A 44 6.57 8.55 1.55
CA ILE A 44 7.61 9.60 1.53
C ILE A 44 9.00 8.98 1.31
N ILE A 45 9.29 7.84 1.95
CA ILE A 45 10.60 7.21 1.86
C ILE A 45 10.77 6.42 0.55
N THR A 46 9.72 5.78 0.06
CA THR A 46 9.79 4.96 -1.15
C THR A 46 9.98 5.77 -2.42
N GLN A 47 9.59 7.05 -2.42
CA GLN A 47 9.84 8.01 -3.51
C GLN A 47 11.33 8.09 -3.89
N ASP A 48 12.23 8.09 -2.89
CA ASP A 48 13.67 8.13 -3.12
C ASP A 48 14.29 6.72 -3.13
N LEU A 49 13.72 5.79 -2.35
CA LEU A 49 14.26 4.43 -2.21
C LEU A 49 14.14 3.61 -3.50
N PHE A 50 13.00 3.65 -4.19
CA PHE A 50 12.78 2.80 -5.37
C PHE A 50 13.65 3.19 -6.57
N PRO A 51 13.82 4.47 -6.93
CA PRO A 51 14.77 4.84 -7.98
C PRO A 51 16.22 4.50 -7.63
N ALA A 52 16.59 4.56 -6.35
CA ALA A 52 17.93 4.21 -5.88
C ALA A 52 18.19 2.70 -5.92
N PHE A 53 17.16 1.88 -5.70
CA PHE A 53 17.23 0.42 -5.65
C PHE A 53 16.08 -0.23 -6.46
N PRO A 54 16.15 -0.21 -7.81
CA PRO A 54 15.02 -0.58 -8.67
C PRO A 54 14.79 -2.10 -8.82
N THR A 55 15.72 -2.93 -8.36
CA THR A 55 15.63 -4.39 -8.48
C THR A 55 16.03 -5.09 -7.19
N ALA A 56 15.66 -6.37 -7.07
CA ALA A 56 16.07 -7.25 -5.97
C ALA A 56 17.59 -7.48 -5.92
#